data_AF-A0A2R8BIR4-F1
#
_entry.id   AF-A0A2R8BIR4-F1
#
_cell.length_a   1.000
_cell.length_b   1.000
_cell.length_c   1.000
_cell.angle_alpha   90.00
_cell.angle_beta   90.00
_cell.angle_gamma   90.00
#
_symmetry.space_group_name_H-M   'P 1'
#
loop_
_entity.id
_entity.type
_entity.pdbx_description
1 polymer ?
#
loop_
_entity_poly.entity_id
_entity_poly.type
_entity_poly.pdbx_seq_one_letter_code
_entity_poly.pdbx_strand_id
1 'polypeptide(L)' 'MSDDTTTDTDRRMLEALICPRSHETLRYDAAAQELISEGAGLAYPIRNGIPVMLVDEARVLDS' A
#
# COMPACT_ATOMS: atom_id res chain seq x y z
N MET A 1 -20.96 -22.75 -25.80
CA MET A 1 -19.74 -23.09 -25.03
C MET A 1 -19.16 -21.76 -24.58
N SER A 2 -19.31 -21.46 -23.30
CA SER A 2 -18.79 -20.25 -22.67
C SER A 2 -17.72 -20.73 -21.71
N ASP A 3 -16.50 -20.89 -22.23
CA ASP A 3 -15.27 -21.04 -21.45
C ASP A 3 -15.05 -19.70 -20.70
N ASP A 4 -15.05 -19.64 -19.38
CA ASP A 4 -14.17 -20.28 -18.38
C ASP A 4 -12.99 -19.37 -18.00
N THR A 5 -12.85 -19.20 -16.69
CA THR A 5 -11.73 -18.60 -15.93
C THR A 5 -11.56 -17.07 -15.97
N THR A 6 -12.50 -16.39 -15.31
CA THR A 6 -12.15 -15.28 -14.40
C THR A 6 -11.21 -15.83 -13.31
N THR A 7 -10.27 -15.01 -12.80
CA THR A 7 -9.45 -15.22 -11.57
C THR A 7 -7.99 -15.71 -11.75
N ASP A 8 -7.16 -15.00 -12.53
CA ASP A 8 -5.69 -14.97 -12.32
C ASP A 8 -5.15 -13.54 -12.06
N THR A 9 -6.03 -12.53 -11.98
CA THR A 9 -5.63 -11.13 -11.78
C THR A 9 -5.47 -10.75 -10.30
N ASP A 10 -5.87 -11.60 -9.35
CA ASP A 10 -6.00 -11.20 -7.94
C ASP A 10 -4.74 -11.32 -7.09
N ARG A 11 -3.67 -12.01 -7.54
CA ARG A 11 -2.47 -12.20 -6.71
C ARG A 11 -1.32 -11.23 -6.98
N ARG A 12 -1.20 -10.73 -8.22
CA ARG A 12 -0.19 -9.73 -8.60
C ARG A 12 -0.64 -8.28 -8.39
N MET A 13 -1.94 -8.04 -8.20
CA MET A 13 -2.45 -6.67 -7.99
C MET A 13 -2.10 -6.09 -6.61
N LEU A 14 -1.89 -6.92 -5.59
CA LEU A 14 -1.52 -6.48 -4.23
C LEU A 14 -0.03 -6.12 -4.08
N GLU A 15 0.81 -6.46 -5.06
CA GLU A 15 2.26 -6.18 -5.06
C GLU A 15 2.60 -4.84 -5.72
N ALA A 16 1.61 -4.17 -6.31
CA ALA A 16 1.75 -2.91 -7.04
C ALA A 16 1.08 -1.72 -6.33
N LEU A 17 1.05 -1.71 -5.00
CA LEU A 17 0.72 -0.50 -4.24
C LEU A 17 1.94 0.42 -4.23
N ILE A 18 2.08 1.15 -5.32
CA ILE A 18 3.16 2.10 -5.56
C ILE A 18 2.78 3.45 -4.94
N CYS A 19 3.73 4.10 -4.27
CA CYS A 19 3.53 5.44 -3.74
C CYS A 19 3.28 6.42 -4.90
N PRO A 20 2.17 7.18 -4.92
CA PRO A 20 1.86 8.10 -6.02
C PRO A 20 2.82 9.30 -6.13
N ARG A 21 3.72 9.49 -5.16
CA ARG A 21 4.75 10.55 -5.18
C ARG A 21 6.13 10.06 -5.61
N SER A 22 6.61 8.95 -5.06
CA SER A 22 7.95 8.44 -5.36
C SER A 22 7.97 7.38 -6.45
N HIS A 23 6.81 6.82 -6.83
CA HIS A 23 6.71 5.62 -7.66
C HIS A 23 7.51 4.44 -7.10
N GLU A 24 7.68 4.39 -5.78
CA GLU A 24 8.33 3.27 -5.10
C GLU A 24 7.33 2.37 -4.39
N THR A 25 7.73 1.13 -4.15
CA THR A 25 6.96 0.15 -3.38
C THR A 25 6.70 0.62 -1.95
N LEU A 26 5.44 0.56 -1.53
CA LEU A 26 5.06 0.72 -0.13
C LEU A 26 5.28 -0.60 0.62
N ARG A 27 5.98 -0.54 1.75
CA ARG A 27 6.16 -1.69 2.64
C ARG A 27 4.98 -1.75 3.61
N TYR A 28 4.17 -2.78 3.51
CA TYR A 28 3.11 -3.01 4.48
C TYR A 28 3.69 -3.54 5.80
N ASP A 29 3.42 -2.83 6.88
CA ASP A 29 3.74 -3.23 8.24
C ASP A 29 2.47 -3.80 8.90
N ALA A 30 2.41 -5.12 8.98
CA ALA A 30 1.29 -5.81 9.61
C ALA A 30 1.23 -5.60 11.13
N ALA A 31 2.37 -5.31 11.78
CA ALA A 31 2.42 -5.09 13.22
C ALA A 31 1.86 -3.71 13.60
N ALA A 32 2.18 -2.69 12.80
CA ALA A 32 1.67 -1.33 12.99
C ALA A 32 0.34 -1.07 12.24
N GLN A 33 -0.07 -1.95 11.32
CA GLN A 33 -1.16 -1.72 10.37
C GLN A 33 -0.94 -0.42 9.58
N GLU A 34 0.26 -0.24 9.01
CA GLU A 34 0.64 0.96 8.24
C GLU A 34 1.29 0.57 6.90
N LEU A 35 1.24 1.48 5.91
CA LEU A 35 1.99 1.41 4.66
C LEU A 35 3.18 2.38 4.74
N ILE A 36 4.38 1.84 4.81
CA ILE A 36 5.63 2.58 4.94
C ILE A 36 6.17 2.90 3.55
N SER A 37 6.42 4.18 3.28
CA SER A 37 7.08 4.68 2.08
C SER A 37 8.50 5.12 2.44
N GLU A 38 9.49 4.33 2.04
CA GLU A 38 10.89 4.61 2.38
C GLU A 38 11.42 5.85 1.65
N GLY A 39 11.18 6.03 0.34
CA GLY A 39 11.67 7.24 -0.35
C GLY A 39 10.87 8.51 -0.07
N ALA A 40 9.69 8.42 0.53
CA ALA A 40 9.01 9.60 1.06
C ALA A 40 9.32 9.86 2.54
N GLY A 41 9.87 8.87 3.27
CA GLY A 41 10.03 8.93 4.71
C GLY A 41 8.70 9.06 5.47
N LEU A 42 7.63 8.48 4.94
CA LEU A 42 6.28 8.56 5.50
C LEU A 42 5.66 7.19 5.71
N ALA A 43 4.93 6.99 6.80
CA ALA A 43 4.12 5.82 7.08
C ALA A 43 2.63 6.19 7.12
N TYR A 44 1.85 5.59 6.23
CA TYR A 44 0.41 5.84 6.09
C TYR A 44 -0.38 4.82 6.91
N PRO A 45 -1.18 5.24 7.90
CA PRO A 45 -1.92 4.30 8.73
C PRO A 45 -3.08 3.64 7.99
N ILE A 46 -3.42 2.41 8.36
CA ILE A 46 -4.59 1.68 7.85
C ILE A 46 -5.67 1.69 8.94
N ARG A 47 -6.83 2.29 8.63
CA ARG A 47 -7.97 2.39 9.54
C ARG A 47 -9.14 1.60 8.95
N ASN A 48 -9.69 0.65 9.70
CA ASN A 48 -10.78 -0.22 9.24
C ASN A 48 -10.46 -0.99 7.93
N GLY A 49 -9.19 -1.35 7.72
CA GLY A 49 -8.74 -1.99 6.47
C GLY A 49 -8.60 -1.05 5.27
N ILE A 50 -8.82 0.26 5.45
CA ILE A 50 -8.64 1.27 4.40
C ILE A 50 -7.33 2.04 4.66
N PRO A 51 -6.37 2.03 3.72
CA PRO A 51 -5.16 2.84 3.83
C PRO A 51 -5.48 4.33 3.75
N VAL A 52 -5.03 5.09 4.74
CA VAL A 52 -5.18 6.55 4.77
C VAL A 52 -3.96 7.17 4.11
N MET A 53 -4.03 7.39 2.79
CA MET A 53 -2.97 8.02 1.99
C MET A 53 -3.00 9.56 2.07
N LEU A 54 -3.16 10.10 3.28
CA LEU A 54 -3.12 11.55 3.53
C LEU A 54 -1.80 11.89 4.21
N VAL A 55 -1.09 12.89 3.67
CA VAL A 55 0.22 13.31 4.20
C VAL A 55 0.10 13.85 5.63
N ASP A 56 -1.00 14.55 5.94
CA ASP A 56 -1.24 15.12 7.28
C ASP A 56 -1.48 14.05 8.36
N GLU A 57 -1.96 12.87 7.95
CA GLU A 57 -2.17 11.71 8.84
C GLU A 57 -1.01 10.73 8.78
N ALA A 58 -0.06 10.94 7.86
CA ALA A 58 1.09 10.07 7.70
C ALA A 58 2.09 10.35 8.83
N ARG A 59 2.54 9.29 9.47
CA ARG A 59 3.61 9.36 10.46
C ARG A 59 4.93 9.55 9.75
N VAL A 60 5.68 10.60 10.11
CA VAL A 60 7.03 10.79 9.59
C VAL A 60 7.94 9.68 10.15
N LEU A 61 8.65 8.99 9.26
CA LEU A 61 9.72 8.07 9.63
C LEU A 61 10.95 8.93 9.92
N ASP A 62 11.22 9.16 11.20
CA ASP A 62 12.48 9.76 11.64
C ASP A 62 13.60 8.77 11.26
N SER A 63 14.49 9.22 10.37
CA SER A 63 15.60 8.45 9.82
C SER A 63 16.76 8.35 10.81
#